data_AF-A0A832JTH5-F1
#
_entry.id   AF-A0A832JTH5-F1
#
_cell.length_a   1.000
_cell.length_b   1.000
_cell.length_c   1.000
_cell.angle_alpha   90.00
_cell.angle_beta   90.00
_cell.angle_gamma   90.00
#
_symmetry.space_group_name_H-M   'P 1'
#
loop_
_entity.id
_entity.type
_entity.pdbx_description
1 polymer ?
#
loop_
_entity_poly.entity_id
_entity_poly.type
_entity_poly.pdbx_seq_one_letter_code
_entity_poly.pdbx_strand_id
1 'polypeptide(L)'
;MIIPWCLYVYYSDRRILEENYDLVKNWVDFLTRMSKDRLLSFSKYGDWCPPRQIKSMTTPGEIVSTLCYYESVMIFSKIAAMLGRRDEAASYAKLAEEIREAYNRKYLGEDSYTAVEGVYSQTGNCIALFLDIVPHGKVERVVRKLLEDLATIHDYHVNTGIVGTRYLLEALTRHGRAEVAYRLVTPTTYPSWGYMVREGATTQESRDAPARTLEASIRHRPSGASLLSRQTR
;
A
#
# COMPACT_ATOMS: atom_id res chain seq x y z
N MET A 1 -0.93 -10.82 9.39
CA MET A 1 0.40 -10.39 9.85
C MET A 1 0.41 -8.96 10.44
N ILE A 2 -0.03 -7.91 9.73
CA ILE A 2 -0.05 -6.53 10.27
C ILE A 2 -1.06 -6.34 11.42
N ILE A 3 -2.17 -7.08 11.41
CA ILE A 3 -3.27 -6.88 12.38
C ILE A 3 -2.83 -7.11 13.85
N PRO A 4 -2.20 -8.24 14.24
CA PRO A 4 -1.70 -8.40 15.60
C PRO A 4 -0.75 -7.28 16.04
N TRP A 5 0.13 -6.83 15.14
CA TRP A 5 1.04 -5.71 15.40
C TRP A 5 0.28 -4.40 15.65
N CYS A 6 -0.71 -4.07 14.81
CA CYS A 6 -1.54 -2.88 15.02
C CYS A 6 -2.32 -2.95 16.33
N LEU A 7 -2.90 -4.10 16.67
CA LEU A 7 -3.61 -4.26 17.95
C LEU A 7 -2.68 -4.01 19.14
N TYR A 8 -1.45 -4.49 19.08
CA TYR A 8 -0.44 -4.14 20.09
C TYR A 8 -0.12 -2.63 20.09
N VAL A 9 0.14 -2.01 18.93
CA VAL A 9 0.51 -0.58 18.86
C VAL A 9 -0.59 0.32 19.43
N TYR A 10 -1.87 0.01 19.16
CA TYR A 10 -2.99 0.86 19.58
C TYR A 10 -3.53 0.53 20.97
N TYR A 11 -3.47 -0.73 21.41
CA TYR A 11 -4.09 -1.17 22.67
C TYR A 11 -3.08 -1.70 23.69
N SER A 12 -1.79 -1.76 23.34
CA SER A 12 -0.72 -2.35 24.15
C SER A 12 -0.99 -3.80 24.58
N ASP A 13 -1.86 -4.52 23.86
CA ASP A 13 -2.16 -5.92 24.18
C ASP A 13 -1.02 -6.81 23.70
N ARG A 14 -0.11 -7.14 24.61
CA ARG A 14 1.02 -8.03 24.33
C ARG A 14 0.59 -9.47 24.05
N ARG A 15 -0.52 -9.94 24.64
CA ARG A 15 -0.97 -11.33 24.54
C ARG A 15 -1.27 -11.72 23.09
N ILE A 16 -1.82 -10.79 22.30
CA ILE A 16 -2.11 -11.04 20.89
C ILE A 16 -0.86 -11.38 20.07
N LEU A 17 0.30 -10.84 20.46
CA LEU A 17 1.58 -11.15 19.82
C LEU A 17 2.07 -12.53 20.21
N GLU A 18 1.89 -12.92 21.48
CA GLU A 18 2.28 -14.23 22.00
C GLU A 18 1.41 -15.34 21.40
N GLU A 19 0.09 -15.17 21.40
CA GLU A 19 -0.88 -16.13 20.85
C GLU A 19 -0.73 -16.35 19.34
N ASN A 20 -0.26 -15.34 18.60
CA ASN A 20 -0.12 -15.40 17.15
C ASN A 20 1.34 -15.51 16.69
N TYR A 21 2.31 -15.70 17.59
CA TYR A 21 3.73 -15.67 17.26
C TYR A 21 4.08 -16.67 16.16
N ASP A 22 3.73 -17.94 16.36
CA ASP A 22 4.06 -19.02 15.43
C ASP A 22 3.34 -18.86 14.09
N LEU A 23 2.11 -18.35 14.09
CA LEU A 23 1.37 -18.05 12.87
C LEU A 23 2.10 -17.00 12.02
N VAL A 24 2.53 -15.91 12.66
CA VAL A 24 3.25 -14.83 11.99
C VAL A 24 4.62 -15.32 11.51
N LYS A 25 5.35 -16.08 12.33
CA LYS A 25 6.62 -16.70 11.98
C LYS A 25 6.50 -17.58 10.74
N ASN A 26 5.55 -18.51 10.76
CA ASN A 26 5.32 -19.45 9.65
C ASN A 26 4.96 -18.74 8.35
N TRP A 27 4.25 -17.61 8.42
CA TRP A 27 3.97 -16.78 7.25
C TRP A 27 5.23 -16.14 6.67
N VAL A 28 6.07 -15.54 7.51
CA VAL A 28 7.34 -14.95 7.07
C VAL A 28 8.29 -16.02 6.50
N ASP A 29 8.36 -17.19 7.12
CA ASP A 29 9.18 -18.31 6.66
C ASP A 29 8.67 -18.88 5.32
N PHE A 30 7.35 -18.90 5.12
CA PHE A 30 6.75 -19.23 3.84
C PHE A 30 7.17 -18.23 2.75
N LEU A 31 7.02 -16.91 2.99
CA LEU A 31 7.43 -15.89 2.02
C LEU A 31 8.94 -15.96 1.73
N THR A 32 9.75 -16.24 2.75
CA THR A 32 11.20 -16.41 2.61
C THR A 32 11.54 -17.56 1.65
N ARG A 33 10.87 -18.72 1.81
CA ARG A 33 11.03 -19.88 0.90
C ARG A 33 10.55 -19.61 -0.53
N MET A 34 9.53 -18.75 -0.68
CA MET A 34 9.02 -18.35 -1.99
C MET A 34 9.87 -17.27 -2.67
N SER A 35 10.77 -16.61 -1.92
CA SER A 35 11.64 -15.57 -2.47
C SER A 35 12.81 -16.18 -3.22
N LYS A 36 13.21 -15.53 -4.32
CA LYS A 36 14.47 -15.79 -5.02
C LYS A 36 15.34 -14.56 -4.92
N ASP A 37 16.60 -14.73 -4.50
CA ASP A 37 17.54 -13.63 -4.28
C ASP A 37 16.97 -12.53 -3.36
N ARG A 38 16.18 -12.95 -2.34
CA ARG A 38 15.44 -12.11 -1.38
C ARG A 38 14.27 -11.30 -1.95
N LEU A 39 13.88 -11.55 -3.20
CA LEU A 39 12.80 -10.86 -3.88
C LEU A 39 11.64 -11.82 -4.17
N LEU A 40 10.41 -11.33 -4.05
CA LEU A 40 9.22 -12.08 -4.46
C LEU A 40 8.89 -11.76 -5.92
N SER A 41 8.67 -12.79 -6.73
CA SER A 41 8.28 -12.66 -8.15
C SER A 41 6.79 -12.93 -8.39
N PHE A 42 6.03 -13.30 -7.35
CA PHE A 42 4.61 -13.60 -7.47
C PHE A 42 3.77 -12.46 -6.90
N SER A 43 2.64 -12.18 -7.55
CA SER A 43 1.62 -11.26 -7.05
C SER A 43 0.28 -11.56 -7.70
N LYS A 44 -0.78 -11.64 -6.89
CA LYS A 44 -2.14 -11.84 -7.41
C LYS A 44 -2.81 -10.51 -7.75
N TYR A 45 -2.70 -9.52 -6.86
CA TYR A 45 -3.41 -8.24 -6.98
C TYR A 45 -2.48 -7.03 -7.12
N GLY A 46 -1.31 -7.06 -6.48
CA GLY A 46 -0.41 -5.91 -6.45
C GLY A 46 -1.08 -4.67 -5.85
N ASP A 47 -0.80 -3.51 -6.44
CA ASP A 47 -1.49 -2.27 -6.10
C ASP A 47 -2.82 -2.18 -6.86
N TRP A 48 -3.86 -2.76 -6.26
CA TRP A 48 -5.20 -2.93 -6.85
C TRP A 48 -5.99 -1.61 -6.95
N CYS A 49 -6.76 -1.43 -8.02
CA CYS A 49 -7.54 -0.22 -8.33
C CYS A 49 -6.76 1.12 -8.39
N PRO A 50 -5.62 1.24 -9.10
CA PRO A 50 -5.13 2.58 -9.42
C PRO A 50 -6.16 3.30 -10.31
N PRO A 51 -6.16 4.64 -10.37
CA PRO A 51 -7.14 5.37 -11.17
C PRO A 51 -7.28 4.83 -12.60
N ARG A 52 -8.53 4.56 -13.00
CA ARG A 52 -8.93 4.05 -14.33
C ARG A 52 -8.39 2.65 -14.67
N GLN A 53 -7.87 1.91 -13.69
CA GLN A 53 -7.23 0.63 -13.88
C GLN A 53 -7.65 -0.35 -12.78
N ILE A 54 -7.70 -1.64 -13.09
CA ILE A 54 -7.89 -2.69 -12.09
C ILE A 54 -6.52 -3.16 -11.57
N LYS A 55 -5.58 -3.36 -12.50
CA LYS A 55 -4.19 -3.74 -12.23
C LYS A 55 -3.27 -2.57 -12.58
N SER A 56 -2.34 -2.25 -11.69
CA SER A 56 -1.33 -1.22 -11.95
C SER A 56 -0.41 -1.59 -13.12
N MET A 57 -0.33 -0.68 -14.10
CA MET A 57 0.61 -0.79 -15.22
C MET A 57 1.98 -0.18 -14.90
N THR A 58 2.03 0.80 -13.99
CA THR A 58 3.27 1.49 -13.58
C THR A 58 3.99 0.76 -12.44
N THR A 59 3.25 -0.05 -11.68
CA THR A 59 3.75 -0.73 -10.48
C THR A 59 3.43 -2.23 -10.56
N PRO A 60 4.27 -3.03 -11.24
CA PRO A 60 4.12 -4.48 -11.30
C PRO A 60 3.97 -5.10 -9.91
N GLY A 61 3.03 -6.02 -9.71
CA GLY A 61 2.67 -6.49 -8.37
C GLY A 61 3.82 -7.12 -7.56
N GLU A 62 4.87 -7.61 -8.23
CA GLU A 62 6.08 -8.16 -7.60
C GLU A 62 6.87 -7.14 -6.76
N ILE A 63 6.89 -5.87 -7.18
CA ILE A 63 7.54 -4.80 -6.41
C ILE A 63 6.79 -4.59 -5.09
N VAL A 64 5.47 -4.58 -5.13
CA VAL A 64 4.58 -4.46 -3.96
C VAL A 64 4.70 -5.68 -3.07
N SER A 65 4.71 -6.89 -3.64
CA SER A 65 4.88 -8.14 -2.87
C SER A 65 6.18 -8.12 -2.07
N THR A 66 7.29 -7.69 -2.69
CA THR A 66 8.59 -7.62 -2.02
C THR A 66 8.60 -6.58 -0.90
N LEU A 67 7.99 -5.41 -1.12
CA LEU A 67 7.84 -4.37 -0.08
C LEU A 67 7.01 -4.87 1.11
N CYS A 68 5.86 -5.52 0.85
CA CYS A 68 5.04 -6.13 1.89
C CYS A 68 5.79 -7.24 2.63
N TYR A 69 6.62 -8.02 1.93
CA TYR A 69 7.47 -9.03 2.54
C TYR A 69 8.55 -8.42 3.44
N TYR A 70 9.21 -7.34 3.00
CA TYR A 70 10.14 -6.59 3.84
C TYR A 70 9.47 -6.06 5.11
N GLU A 71 8.33 -5.37 4.97
CA GLU A 71 7.54 -4.87 6.12
C GLU A 71 7.19 -6.03 7.06
N SER A 72 6.90 -7.21 6.49
CA SER A 72 6.56 -8.40 7.24
C SER A 72 7.68 -8.92 8.12
N VAL A 73 8.87 -9.06 7.53
CA VAL A 73 10.07 -9.49 8.24
C VAL A 73 10.46 -8.48 9.32
N MET A 74 10.38 -7.18 9.00
CA MET A 74 10.68 -6.09 9.95
C MET A 74 9.73 -6.10 11.16
N ILE A 75 8.42 -6.23 10.93
CA ILE A 75 7.44 -6.31 12.01
C ILE A 75 7.70 -7.55 12.87
N PHE A 76 7.96 -8.71 12.25
CA PHE A 76 8.21 -9.92 13.01
C PHE A 76 9.50 -9.85 13.85
N SER A 77 10.57 -9.27 13.32
CA SER A 77 11.79 -8.99 14.09
C SER A 77 11.50 -8.16 15.34
N LYS A 78 10.68 -7.10 15.23
CA LYS A 78 10.25 -6.27 16.37
C LYS A 78 9.43 -7.07 17.39
N ILE A 79 8.50 -7.90 16.93
CA ILE A 79 7.70 -8.78 17.78
C ILE A 79 8.61 -9.75 18.55
N ALA A 80 9.52 -10.44 17.86
CA ALA A 80 10.48 -11.36 18.47
C ALA A 80 11.33 -10.66 19.55
N ALA A 81 11.81 -9.45 19.28
CA ALA A 81 12.59 -8.67 20.25
C ALA A 81 11.77 -8.37 21.52
N MET A 82 10.52 -7.92 21.36
CA MET A 82 9.63 -7.60 22.47
C MET A 82 9.25 -8.80 23.33
N LEU A 83 9.15 -9.98 22.71
CA LEU A 83 8.87 -11.24 23.41
C LEU A 83 10.13 -11.91 23.98
N GLY A 84 11.29 -11.26 23.88
CA GLY A 84 12.56 -11.78 24.42
C GLY A 84 13.24 -12.85 23.57
N ARG A 85 12.77 -13.08 22.33
CA ARG A 85 13.36 -14.00 21.35
C ARG A 85 14.51 -13.32 20.59
N ARG A 86 15.59 -12.99 21.31
CA ARG A 86 16.68 -12.12 20.81
C ARG A 86 17.37 -12.66 19.56
N ASP A 87 17.66 -13.96 19.52
CA ASP A 87 18.38 -14.58 18.39
C ASP A 87 17.52 -14.58 17.12
N GLU A 88 16.22 -14.88 17.25
CA GLU A 88 15.28 -14.77 16.14
C GLU A 88 15.14 -13.32 15.69
N ALA A 89 14.98 -12.38 16.62
CA ALA A 89 14.89 -10.97 16.30
C ALA A 89 16.09 -10.47 15.46
N ALA A 90 17.31 -10.84 15.85
CA ALA A 90 18.53 -10.52 15.13
C ALA A 90 18.59 -11.18 13.75
N SER A 91 18.19 -12.46 13.65
CA SER A 91 18.14 -13.20 12.38
C SER A 91 17.17 -12.56 11.38
N TYR A 92 15.95 -12.23 11.82
CA TYR A 92 14.97 -11.57 10.95
C TYR A 92 15.32 -10.10 10.66
N ALA A 93 15.98 -9.39 11.58
CA ALA A 93 16.50 -8.05 11.28
C ALA A 93 17.54 -8.09 10.16
N LYS A 94 18.46 -9.06 10.21
CA LYS A 94 19.43 -9.30 9.13
C LYS A 94 18.73 -9.67 7.82
N LEU A 95 17.72 -10.55 7.86
CA LEU A 95 16.95 -10.89 6.68
C LEU A 95 16.25 -9.68 6.06
N ALA A 96 15.65 -8.81 6.88
CA ALA A 96 15.05 -7.57 6.40
C ALA A 96 16.09 -6.70 5.67
N GLU A 97 17.28 -6.56 6.23
CA GLU A 97 18.36 -5.80 5.60
C GLU A 97 18.79 -6.40 4.27
N GLU A 98 18.94 -7.72 4.17
CA GLU A 98 19.25 -8.42 2.91
C GLU A 98 18.17 -8.19 1.84
N ILE A 99 16.88 -8.15 2.23
CA ILE A 99 15.76 -7.83 1.33
C ILE A 99 15.83 -6.36 0.90
N ARG A 100 16.08 -5.44 1.84
CA ARG A 100 16.22 -3.99 1.56
C ARG A 100 17.31 -3.75 0.53
N GLU A 101 18.47 -4.37 0.71
CA GLU A 101 19.57 -4.27 -0.23
C GLU A 101 19.24 -4.88 -1.59
N ALA A 102 18.64 -6.08 -1.63
CA ALA A 102 18.24 -6.71 -2.89
C ALA A 102 17.23 -5.87 -3.67
N TYR A 103 16.26 -5.29 -2.96
CA TYR A 103 15.25 -4.41 -3.53
C TYR A 103 15.89 -3.14 -4.10
N ASN A 104 16.79 -2.50 -3.35
CA ASN A 104 17.55 -1.34 -3.81
C ASN A 104 18.41 -1.66 -5.03
N ARG A 105 19.14 -2.78 -5.02
CA ARG A 105 19.96 -3.20 -6.18
C ARG A 105 19.13 -3.40 -7.45
N LYS A 106 17.92 -3.94 -7.33
CA LYS A 106 17.07 -4.25 -8.49
C LYS A 106 16.30 -3.04 -9.01
N TYR A 107 15.75 -2.21 -8.13
CA TYR A 107 14.72 -1.24 -8.50
C TYR A 107 15.11 0.23 -8.33
N LEU A 108 16.13 0.56 -7.53
CA LEU A 108 16.50 1.95 -7.27
C LEU A 108 17.42 2.51 -8.36
N GLY A 109 16.93 3.49 -9.12
CA GLY A 109 17.71 4.29 -10.05
C GLY A 109 18.46 5.45 -9.37
N GLU A 110 18.68 6.54 -10.11
CA GLU A 110 19.36 7.72 -9.58
C GLU A 110 18.51 8.45 -8.52
N ASP A 111 17.23 8.66 -8.83
CA ASP A 111 16.30 9.49 -8.07
C ASP A 111 14.96 8.80 -7.75
N SER A 112 14.68 7.61 -8.27
CA SER A 112 13.43 6.89 -7.99
C SER A 112 13.53 5.37 -8.12
N TYR A 113 12.54 4.68 -7.57
CA TYR A 113 12.28 3.27 -7.81
C TYR A 113 11.45 3.07 -9.07
N THR A 114 11.90 2.15 -9.92
CA THR A 114 11.27 1.82 -11.19
C THR A 114 11.36 0.31 -11.43
N ALA A 115 10.24 -0.33 -11.77
CA ALA A 115 10.20 -1.73 -12.17
C ALA A 115 9.91 -1.95 -13.66
N VAL A 116 9.47 -0.90 -14.37
CA VAL A 116 9.27 -0.88 -15.81
C VAL A 116 10.11 0.25 -16.37
N GLU A 117 11.06 -0.05 -17.24
CA GLU A 117 12.02 0.93 -17.75
C GLU A 117 11.34 2.20 -18.29
N GLY A 118 11.80 3.37 -17.84
CA GLY A 118 11.24 4.66 -18.22
C GLY A 118 9.90 5.04 -17.56
N VAL A 119 9.32 4.20 -16.70
CA VAL A 119 8.00 4.44 -16.09
C VAL A 119 8.12 4.68 -14.59
N TYR A 120 7.74 5.89 -14.15
CA TYR A 120 7.70 6.23 -12.73
C TYR A 120 6.57 5.50 -11.98
N SER A 121 6.86 5.04 -10.76
CA SER A 121 5.90 4.33 -9.90
C SER A 121 5.64 5.12 -8.61
N GLN A 122 4.51 5.84 -8.54
CA GLN A 122 4.13 6.58 -7.32
C GLN A 122 4.04 5.64 -6.11
N THR A 123 3.44 4.46 -6.29
CA THR A 123 3.29 3.44 -5.23
C THR A 123 4.63 2.86 -4.78
N GLY A 124 5.51 2.46 -5.70
CA GLY A 124 6.81 1.89 -5.35
C GLY A 124 7.68 2.87 -4.58
N ASN A 125 7.63 4.15 -4.96
CA ASN A 125 8.40 5.21 -4.31
C ASN A 125 7.81 5.60 -2.95
N CYS A 126 6.49 5.76 -2.82
CA CYS A 126 5.89 6.16 -1.54
C CYS A 126 6.02 5.06 -0.47
N ILE A 127 5.88 3.78 -0.85
CA ILE A 127 6.08 2.67 0.09
C ILE A 127 7.55 2.56 0.50
N ALA A 128 8.49 2.69 -0.44
CA ALA A 128 9.92 2.63 -0.13
C ALA A 128 10.36 3.76 0.81
N LEU A 129 9.81 4.98 0.63
CA LEU A 129 10.01 6.10 1.55
C LEU A 129 9.41 5.79 2.93
N PHE A 130 8.16 5.35 2.98
CA PHE A 130 7.48 5.05 4.25
C PHE A 130 8.18 3.97 5.08
N LEU A 131 8.70 2.94 4.43
CA LEU A 131 9.36 1.78 5.05
C LEU A 131 10.86 2.00 5.31
N ASP A 132 11.39 3.21 5.10
CA ASP A 132 12.81 3.54 5.27
C ASP A 132 13.75 2.64 4.44
N ILE A 133 13.30 2.20 3.27
CA ILE A 133 14.09 1.35 2.37
C ILE A 133 15.15 2.17 1.63
N VAL A 134 14.83 3.44 1.35
CA VAL A 134 15.68 4.36 0.60
C VAL A 134 17.00 4.59 1.33
N PRO A 135 18.16 4.38 0.67
CA PRO A 135 19.45 4.71 1.28
C PRO A 135 19.50 6.18 1.69
N HIS A 136 20.03 6.47 2.89
CA HIS A 136 20.03 7.82 3.49
C HIS A 136 20.50 8.94 2.53
N GLY A 137 21.52 8.69 1.71
CA GLY A 137 22.04 9.67 0.73
C GLY A 137 21.14 9.94 -0.49
N LYS A 138 20.05 9.20 -0.66
CA LYS A 138 19.11 9.32 -1.78
C LYS A 138 17.70 9.75 -1.38
N VAL A 139 17.37 9.77 -0.08
CA VAL A 139 16.03 10.09 0.43
C VAL A 139 15.46 11.37 -0.18
N GLU A 140 16.17 12.49 -0.06
CA GLU A 140 15.71 13.78 -0.60
C GLU A 140 15.52 13.78 -2.12
N ARG A 141 16.28 12.95 -2.86
CA ARG A 141 16.09 12.83 -4.32
C ARG A 141 14.78 12.10 -4.63
N VAL A 142 14.51 11.00 -3.93
CA VAL A 142 13.27 10.23 -4.07
C VAL A 142 12.05 11.04 -3.64
N VAL A 143 12.14 11.77 -2.52
CA VAL A 143 11.09 12.70 -2.09
C VAL A 143 10.84 13.76 -3.16
N ARG A 144 11.88 14.42 -3.67
CA ARG A 144 11.71 15.44 -4.72
C ARG A 144 11.07 14.87 -5.97
N LYS A 145 11.46 13.68 -6.41
CA LYS A 145 10.89 13.03 -7.58
C LYS A 145 9.39 12.72 -7.40
N LEU A 146 8.99 12.29 -6.21
CA LEU A 146 7.58 12.11 -5.85
C LEU A 146 6.80 13.44 -5.89
N LEU A 147 7.39 14.53 -5.41
CA LEU A 147 6.77 15.85 -5.47
C LEU A 147 6.64 16.37 -6.91
N GLU A 148 7.65 16.14 -7.76
CA GLU A 148 7.61 16.49 -9.18
C GLU A 148 6.50 15.72 -9.90
N ASP A 149 6.39 14.40 -9.70
CA ASP A 149 5.31 13.57 -10.23
C ASP A 149 3.92 14.11 -9.84
N LEU A 150 3.73 14.36 -8.55
CA LEU A 150 2.48 14.89 -8.01
C LEU A 150 2.14 16.27 -8.60
N ALA A 151 3.10 17.20 -8.64
CA ALA A 151 2.84 18.57 -9.04
C ALA A 151 2.70 18.75 -10.57
N THR A 152 3.47 17.99 -11.36
CA THR A 152 3.59 18.24 -12.80
C THR A 152 2.81 17.26 -13.67
N ILE A 153 2.68 16.01 -13.23
CA ILE A 153 2.02 14.96 -14.02
C ILE A 153 0.59 14.73 -13.55
N HIS A 154 0.37 14.82 -12.23
CA HIS A 154 -0.91 14.46 -11.63
C HIS A 154 -1.71 15.62 -11.05
N ASP A 155 -1.22 16.86 -11.14
CA ASP A 155 -1.91 18.06 -10.62
C ASP A 155 -2.45 17.84 -9.19
N TYR A 156 -1.60 17.28 -8.32
CA TYR A 156 -1.93 16.89 -6.95
C TYR A 156 -3.10 15.89 -6.82
N HIS A 157 -3.26 14.97 -7.76
CA HIS A 157 -4.16 13.82 -7.65
C HIS A 157 -3.41 12.52 -7.32
N VAL A 158 -4.09 11.61 -6.66
CA VAL A 158 -3.55 10.28 -6.34
C VAL A 158 -3.48 9.43 -7.62
N ASN A 159 -2.37 8.73 -7.84
CA ASN A 159 -2.20 7.75 -8.92
C ASN A 159 -1.90 6.33 -8.38
N THR A 160 -2.13 6.13 -7.08
CA THR A 160 -1.94 4.85 -6.39
C THR A 160 -3.24 4.06 -6.31
N GLY A 161 -3.11 2.73 -6.32
CA GLY A 161 -4.15 1.81 -5.88
C GLY A 161 -4.32 1.77 -4.36
N ILE A 162 -5.04 0.77 -3.87
CA ILE A 162 -5.39 0.64 -2.44
C ILE A 162 -4.15 0.47 -1.55
N VAL A 163 -3.09 -0.18 -2.04
CA VAL A 163 -1.88 -0.42 -1.26
C VAL A 163 -1.07 0.86 -1.19
N GLY A 164 -0.76 1.47 -2.33
CA GLY A 164 0.02 2.71 -2.36
C GLY A 164 -0.66 3.87 -1.62
N THR A 165 -1.99 3.98 -1.71
CA THR A 165 -2.71 5.08 -1.04
C THR A 165 -2.57 5.04 0.48
N ARG A 166 -2.50 3.85 1.08
CA ARG A 166 -2.27 3.68 2.53
C ARG A 166 -0.99 4.38 2.97
N TYR A 167 0.06 4.30 2.18
CA TYR A 167 1.38 4.79 2.55
C TYR A 167 1.67 6.21 2.04
N LEU A 168 1.01 6.68 0.99
CA LEU A 168 1.31 7.95 0.33
C LEU A 168 1.27 9.16 1.27
N LEU A 169 0.17 9.34 2.00
CA LEU A 169 -0.01 10.50 2.89
C LEU A 169 0.98 10.46 4.07
N GLU A 170 1.22 9.28 4.63
CA GLU A 170 2.18 9.10 5.72
C GLU A 170 3.63 9.29 5.25
N ALA A 171 3.98 8.82 4.05
CA ALA A 171 5.30 9.07 3.46
C ALA A 171 5.56 10.57 3.31
N LEU A 172 4.61 11.32 2.74
CA LEU A 172 4.73 12.77 2.57
C LEU A 172 4.89 13.48 3.91
N THR A 173 4.04 13.17 4.89
CA THR A 173 4.09 13.81 6.22
C THR A 173 5.37 13.47 6.99
N ARG A 174 5.84 12.22 6.94
CA ARG A 174 7.13 11.81 7.53
C ARG A 174 8.33 12.54 6.94
N HIS A 175 8.26 12.93 5.67
CA HIS A 175 9.30 13.70 5.00
C HIS A 175 9.02 15.22 4.99
N GLY A 176 8.18 15.71 5.91
CA GLY A 176 7.95 17.15 6.10
C GLY A 176 7.17 17.83 4.97
N ARG A 177 6.37 17.07 4.21
CA ARG A 177 5.54 17.54 3.08
C ARG A 177 4.05 17.49 3.40
N ALA A 178 3.68 17.87 4.63
CA ALA A 178 2.31 17.82 5.11
C ALA A 178 1.36 18.71 4.28
N GLU A 179 1.85 19.83 3.75
CA GLU A 179 1.14 20.72 2.84
C GLU A 179 0.78 20.04 1.52
N VAL A 180 1.64 19.17 1.01
CA VAL A 180 1.37 18.39 -0.20
C VAL A 180 0.38 17.27 0.09
N ALA A 181 0.51 16.60 1.24
CA ALA A 181 -0.48 15.62 1.70
C ALA A 181 -1.87 16.24 1.85
N TYR A 182 -1.97 17.47 2.38
CA TYR A 182 -3.22 18.23 2.44
C TYR A 182 -3.75 18.54 1.04
N ARG A 183 -2.90 19.04 0.14
CA ARG A 183 -3.28 19.31 -1.27
C ARG A 183 -3.77 18.09 -2.03
N LEU A 184 -3.35 16.88 -1.65
CA LEU A 184 -3.81 15.63 -2.26
C LEU A 184 -5.23 15.22 -1.85
N VAL A 185 -5.68 15.63 -0.66
CA VAL A 185 -7.00 15.23 -0.12
C VAL A 185 -8.10 16.26 -0.40
N THR A 186 -7.74 17.48 -0.76
CA THR A 186 -8.66 18.59 -1.06
C THR A 186 -9.27 18.67 -2.47
N PRO A 187 -8.71 18.07 -3.55
CA PRO A 187 -9.29 18.19 -4.88
C PRO A 187 -10.69 17.58 -4.92
N THR A 188 -11.55 18.14 -5.76
CA THR A 188 -12.89 17.60 -6.03
C THR A 188 -13.03 17.00 -7.43
N THR A 189 -11.97 17.07 -8.24
CA THR A 189 -11.86 16.46 -9.56
C THR A 189 -11.33 15.03 -9.47
N TYR A 190 -11.67 14.20 -10.44
CA TYR A 190 -11.22 12.81 -10.47
C TYR A 190 -9.71 12.71 -10.78
N PRO A 191 -8.93 11.82 -10.12
CA PRO A 191 -9.31 10.95 -9.01
C PRO A 191 -9.07 11.60 -7.63
N SER A 192 -10.10 11.71 -6.80
CA SER A 192 -9.96 12.23 -5.43
C SER A 192 -11.09 11.74 -4.51
N TRP A 193 -10.89 11.89 -3.20
CA TRP A 193 -11.98 11.68 -2.22
C TRP A 193 -13.06 12.77 -2.36
N GLY A 194 -12.67 14.02 -2.61
CA GLY A 194 -13.62 15.10 -2.83
C GLY A 194 -14.50 14.88 -4.07
N TYR A 195 -13.97 14.21 -5.10
CA TYR A 195 -14.77 13.77 -6.25
C TYR A 195 -15.90 12.83 -5.83
N MET A 196 -15.62 11.80 -5.02
CA MET A 196 -16.65 10.86 -4.53
C MET A 196 -17.77 11.61 -3.80
N VAL A 197 -17.39 12.52 -2.89
CA VAL A 197 -18.37 13.35 -2.15
C VAL A 197 -19.20 14.22 -3.10
N ARG A 198 -18.56 14.85 -4.09
CA ARG A 198 -19.23 15.70 -5.08
C ARG A 198 -20.24 14.93 -5.93
N GLU A 199 -19.94 13.68 -6.28
CA GLU A 199 -20.87 12.81 -7.02
C GLU A 199 -21.95 12.17 -6.12
N GLY A 200 -22.02 12.55 -4.84
CA GLY A 200 -23.09 12.14 -3.91
C GLY A 200 -22.80 10.87 -3.10
N ALA A 201 -21.56 10.37 -3.11
CA ALA A 201 -21.18 9.23 -2.30
C ALA A 201 -21.30 9.56 -0.80
N THR A 202 -22.03 8.72 -0.06
CA THR A 202 -22.18 8.81 1.41
C THR A 202 -21.24 7.85 2.15
N THR A 203 -20.51 7.02 1.41
CA THR A 203 -19.48 6.08 1.86
C THR A 203 -18.33 6.08 0.85
N GLN A 204 -17.13 5.65 1.26
CA GLN A 204 -16.01 5.52 0.32
C GLN A 204 -16.34 4.48 -0.76
N GLU A 205 -16.17 4.85 -2.02
CA GLU A 205 -16.44 3.98 -3.16
C GLU A 205 -15.28 3.03 -3.46
N SER A 206 -15.60 1.87 -4.04
CA SER A 206 -14.58 1.01 -4.64
C SER A 206 -14.00 1.72 -5.87
N ARG A 207 -12.67 1.85 -5.92
CA ARG A 207 -11.95 2.51 -7.01
C ARG A 207 -12.00 1.73 -8.35
N ASP A 208 -12.61 0.54 -8.34
CA ASP A 208 -12.92 -0.28 -9.51
C ASP A 208 -14.13 0.23 -10.31
N ALA A 209 -14.91 1.19 -9.80
CA ALA A 209 -16.07 1.71 -10.51
C ALA A 209 -15.64 2.65 -11.66
N PRO A 210 -16.03 2.37 -12.93
CA PRO A 210 -15.93 3.35 -14.00
C PRO A 210 -16.67 4.64 -13.62
N ALA A 211 -16.20 5.80 -14.09
CA ALA A 211 -16.88 7.09 -13.88
C ALA A 211 -18.34 7.12 -14.40
N ARG A 212 -18.77 6.13 -15.19
CA ARG A 212 -20.16 5.94 -15.65
C ARG A 212 -21.00 4.97 -14.80
N THR A 213 -20.38 4.26 -13.85
CA THR A 213 -21.03 3.25 -12.99
C THR A 213 -21.35 3.81 -11.60
N LEU A 214 -21.13 5.11 -11.39
CA LEU A 214 -21.59 5.88 -10.23
C LEU A 214 -23.11 5.75 -10.02
N GLU A 215 -23.90 5.52 -11.07
CA GLU A 215 -25.34 5.24 -10.92
C GLU A 215 -25.66 3.81 -10.42
N ALA A 216 -24.77 2.83 -10.62
CA ALA A 216 -25.06 1.42 -10.33
C ALA A 216 -24.70 1.00 -8.89
N SER A 217 -23.79 1.71 -8.23
CA SER A 217 -23.48 1.48 -6.81
C SER A 217 -24.57 1.98 -5.86
N ILE A 218 -25.49 2.83 -6.33
CA ILE A 218 -26.51 3.53 -5.51
C ILE A 218 -27.77 2.68 -5.28
N ARG A 219 -27.94 1.52 -5.95
CA ARG A 219 -29.15 0.69 -5.82
C ARG A 219 -28.85 -0.76 -5.46
N HIS A 220 -28.54 -1.00 -4.19
CA HIS A 220 -28.83 -2.27 -3.53
C HIS A 220 -29.45 -2.03 -2.16
N ARG A 221 -30.76 -1.74 -2.14
CA ARG A 221 -31.62 -2.10 -1.00
C ARG A 221 -32.21 -3.49 -1.27
N PRO A 222 -32.22 -4.41 -0.30
CA PRO A 222 -33.05 -5.60 -0.39
C PRO A 222 -34.49 -5.18 -0.05
N SER A 223 -35.30 -4.87 -1.06
CA SER A 223 -36.74 -4.83 -0.85
C SER A 223 -37.27 -6.25 -0.98
N GLY A 224 -37.44 -6.91 0.17
CA GLY A 224 -38.32 -8.06 0.29
C GLY A 224 -39.76 -7.68 -0.08
N ALA A 225 -40.43 -8.64 -0.73
CA ALA A 225 -41.87 -8.87 -0.76
C ALA A 225 -42.81 -7.69 -1.12
N SER A 226 -43.34 -7.70 -2.35
CA SER A 226 -44.71 -8.18 -2.56
C SER A 226 -45.00 -8.41 -4.05
N LEU A 227 -45.12 -9.67 -4.43
CA LEU A 227 -46.02 -10.08 -5.51
C LEU A 227 -47.45 -9.69 -5.11
N LEU A 228 -48.17 -8.98 -5.97
CA LEU A 228 -49.63 -9.09 -6.11
C LEU A 228 -50.10 -8.26 -7.33
N SER A 229 -50.45 -9.01 -8.39
CA SER A 229 -51.54 -8.77 -9.35
C SER A 229 -51.79 -7.36 -9.92
N ARG A 230 -51.79 -7.25 -11.27
CA ARG A 230 -53.02 -7.28 -12.07
C ARG A 230 -52.73 -7.25 -13.58
N GLN A 231 -53.29 -8.23 -14.28
CA GLN A 231 -53.60 -8.21 -15.71
C GLN A 231 -54.71 -7.20 -16.02
N THR A 232 -54.91 -6.93 -17.32
CA THR A 232 -55.97 -6.15 -18.00
C THR A 232 -55.69 -4.64 -18.05
N ARG A 233 -55.68 -3.94 -19.19
CA ARG A 233 -56.14 -4.16 -20.58
C ARG A 233 -55.15 -3.50 -21.54
#